data_AF-A0AB32XDD1-F1
#
_entry.id   AF-A0AB32XDD1-F1
#
_cell.length_a   1.000
_cell.length_b   1.000
_cell.length_c   1.000
_cell.angle_alpha   90.00
_cell.angle_beta   90.00
_cell.angle_gamma   90.00
#
_symmetry.space_group_name_H-M   'P 1'
#
loop_
_entity.id
_entity.type
_entity.pdbx_description
1 polymer ?
#
loop_
_entity_poly.entity_id
_entity_poly.type
_entity_poly.pdbx_seq_one_letter_code
_entity_poly.pdbx_strand_id
1 'polypeptide(L)'
;MNKNKKITIWALYDDGNMSYFKALQNNENCVIYSIGIQEHKDLKNYYNIDLSLNNFNLIDQLKLIPKPDIIIASPPCESWSRADCSLAIWKDISKTSWELNNYEFYKTVETTKNKKRDFYSKEQKRVLGESTAGATAYIINVFQPKVWIIENPFQSFIWKFLKFHHNLNGIKNNTYYSSYNKEFSVKPTCFYSNINLNLKNKRKPGNAEHYSKGSYYQRSMIPKELIKDLFLNVFVQLKKISVLSKEYTKNYISNSLEKDQISLFD
;
A
#
# COMPACT_ATOMS: atom_id res chain seq x y z
N MET A 1 8.23 28.37 -8.63
CA MET A 1 8.32 27.10 -7.84
C MET A 1 9.67 27.08 -7.17
N ASN A 2 9.72 27.09 -5.84
CA ASN A 2 10.99 27.00 -5.10
C ASN A 2 11.76 25.75 -5.52
N LYS A 3 13.02 25.94 -5.91
CA LYS A 3 14.01 24.86 -5.97
C LYS A 3 14.06 24.22 -4.56
N ASN A 4 13.87 22.90 -4.49
CA ASN A 4 14.14 22.01 -3.35
C ASN A 4 13.10 21.82 -2.23
N LYS A 5 11.78 21.75 -2.50
CA LYS A 5 10.90 21.01 -1.57
C LYS A 5 11.04 19.51 -1.85
N LYS A 6 11.67 18.77 -0.93
CA LYS A 6 11.73 17.29 -1.00
C LYS A 6 10.33 16.69 -0.88
N ILE A 7 10.07 15.63 -1.65
CA ILE A 7 8.83 14.86 -1.60
C ILE A 7 8.75 14.13 -0.28
N THR A 8 7.65 14.29 0.46
CA THR A 8 7.45 13.56 1.73
C THR A 8 6.74 12.24 1.47
N ILE A 9 7.32 11.13 1.94
CA ILE A 9 6.78 9.78 1.78
C ILE A 9 6.48 9.20 3.15
N TRP A 10 5.26 8.71 3.35
CA TRP A 10 4.96 7.83 4.49
C TRP A 10 4.99 6.38 4.03
N ALA A 11 5.80 5.56 4.70
CA ALA A 11 5.81 4.11 4.57
C ALA A 11 5.07 3.48 5.76
N LEU A 12 3.77 3.24 5.59
CA LEU A 12 2.89 2.65 6.59
C LEU A 12 3.09 1.14 6.61
N TYR A 13 3.22 0.56 7.80
CA TYR A 13 3.44 -0.89 7.94
C TYR A 13 4.64 -1.38 7.13
N ASP A 14 5.71 -0.58 7.08
CA ASP A 14 6.95 -1.01 6.43
C ASP A 14 7.31 -2.41 6.97
N ASP A 15 7.79 -3.29 6.08
CA ASP A 15 7.99 -4.68 6.46
C ASP A 15 9.04 -4.76 7.58
N GLY A 16 9.23 -5.93 8.21
CA GLY A 16 10.24 -6.05 9.26
C GLY A 16 11.63 -5.55 8.83
N ASN A 17 11.98 -5.69 7.55
CA ASN A 17 13.24 -5.20 7.00
C ASN A 17 13.29 -3.71 6.76
N MET A 18 12.17 -3.02 6.88
CA MET A 18 12.00 -1.65 6.46
C MET A 18 12.47 -1.46 5.01
N SER A 19 12.00 -2.33 4.09
CA SER A 19 12.52 -2.36 2.72
C SER A 19 12.34 -1.01 2.02
N TYR A 20 11.22 -0.31 2.27
CA TYR A 20 10.98 1.02 1.69
C TYR A 20 11.96 2.04 2.25
N PHE A 21 12.10 2.09 3.58
CA PHE A 21 13.04 2.99 4.23
C PHE A 21 14.47 2.81 3.70
N LYS A 22 14.99 1.58 3.74
CA LYS A 22 16.36 1.26 3.31
C LYS A 22 16.61 1.58 1.84
N ALA A 23 15.58 1.47 1.00
CA ALA A 23 15.68 1.78 -0.42
C ALA A 23 15.72 3.30 -0.70
N LEU A 24 15.10 4.13 0.15
CA LEU A 24 14.84 5.54 -0.14
C LEU A 24 15.49 6.54 0.82
N GLN A 25 16.01 6.11 1.98
CA GLN A 25 16.58 6.99 3.00
C GLN A 25 17.69 7.94 2.48
N ASN A 26 18.44 7.52 1.46
CA ASN A 26 19.54 8.30 0.87
C ASN A 26 19.14 9.01 -0.44
N ASN A 27 17.85 9.05 -0.79
CA ASN A 27 17.39 9.71 -2.01
C ASN A 27 17.25 11.21 -1.79
N GLU A 28 18.00 12.02 -2.54
CA GLU A 28 18.01 13.48 -2.38
C GLU A 28 16.67 14.16 -2.70
N ASN A 29 15.81 13.51 -3.49
CA ASN A 29 14.55 14.06 -3.94
C ASN A 29 13.39 13.87 -2.95
N CYS A 30 13.56 13.02 -1.93
CA CYS A 30 12.51 12.71 -0.99
C CYS A 30 13.00 12.59 0.46
N VAL A 31 12.05 12.62 1.38
CA VAL A 31 12.22 12.23 2.78
C VAL A 31 11.19 11.14 3.04
N ILE A 32 11.64 9.99 3.52
CA ILE A 32 10.78 8.87 3.90
C ILE A 32 10.66 8.80 5.42
N TYR A 33 9.43 8.63 5.89
CA TYR A 33 9.07 8.35 7.27
C TYR A 33 8.41 6.97 7.32
N SER A 34 8.99 6.03 8.05
CA SER A 34 8.36 4.73 8.30
C SER A 34 7.51 4.81 9.56
N ILE A 35 6.31 4.24 9.51
CA ILE A 35 5.33 4.35 10.58
C ILE A 35 4.73 2.96 10.86
N GLY A 36 4.73 2.55 12.11
CA GLY A 36 4.17 1.26 12.54
C GLY A 36 4.41 0.99 14.02
N ILE A 37 4.21 -0.26 14.44
CA ILE A 37 4.26 -0.66 15.86
C ILE A 37 5.61 -1.23 16.30
N GLN A 38 6.58 -1.37 15.39
CA GLN A 38 7.88 -1.94 15.72
C GLN A 38 8.73 -0.91 16.48
N GLU A 39 9.63 -1.37 17.35
CA GLU A 39 10.56 -0.48 18.03
C GLU A 39 11.83 -0.28 17.20
N HIS A 40 12.10 0.96 16.79
CA HIS A 40 13.35 1.35 16.14
C HIS A 40 13.90 2.61 16.81
N LYS A 41 14.49 2.44 18.01
CA LYS A 41 14.89 3.55 18.90
C LYS A 41 15.92 4.51 18.29
N ASP A 42 16.74 4.03 17.35
CA ASP A 42 17.83 4.82 16.76
C ASP A 42 17.46 5.51 15.43
N LEU A 43 16.25 5.27 14.91
CA LEU A 43 15.83 5.78 13.61
C LEU A 43 14.98 7.05 13.75
N LYS A 44 15.60 8.22 13.51
CA LYS A 44 14.92 9.53 13.60
C LYS A 44 13.67 9.65 12.72
N ASN A 45 13.63 8.93 11.60
CA ASN A 45 12.51 8.96 10.66
C ASN A 45 11.57 7.74 10.82
N TYR A 46 11.56 7.14 12.01
CA TYR A 46 10.59 6.12 12.38
C TYR A 46 9.62 6.67 13.44
N TYR A 47 8.32 6.47 13.22
CA TYR A 47 7.29 6.82 14.20
C TYR A 47 6.59 5.54 14.69
N ASN A 48 6.68 5.30 15.99
CA ASN A 48 5.95 4.20 16.62
C ASN A 48 4.50 4.62 16.87
N ILE A 49 3.61 4.22 15.97
CA ILE A 49 2.18 4.53 15.99
C ILE A 49 1.43 3.24 15.64
N ASP A 50 0.43 2.88 16.47
CA ASP A 50 -0.53 1.86 16.09
C ASP A 50 -1.41 2.38 14.95
N LEU A 51 -1.23 1.81 13.77
CA LEU A 51 -1.96 2.18 12.56
C LEU A 51 -3.31 1.45 12.43
N SER A 52 -3.85 0.85 13.49
CA SER A 52 -5.18 0.22 13.50
C SER A 52 -6.33 1.21 13.77
N LEU A 53 -7.56 0.88 13.37
CA LEU A 53 -8.76 1.64 13.73
C LEU A 53 -9.07 1.58 15.24
N ASN A 54 -8.44 0.66 15.99
CA ASN A 54 -8.59 0.62 17.45
C ASN A 54 -7.77 1.72 18.14
N ASN A 55 -6.84 2.36 17.44
CA ASN A 55 -6.17 3.56 17.91
C ASN A 55 -7.05 4.79 17.64
N PHE A 56 -7.84 5.18 18.63
CA PHE A 56 -8.73 6.35 18.51
C PHE A 56 -7.98 7.69 18.34
N ASN A 57 -6.68 7.74 18.65
CA ASN A 57 -5.83 8.92 18.47
C ASN A 57 -5.02 8.88 17.17
N LEU A 58 -5.24 7.89 16.31
CA LEU A 58 -4.45 7.62 15.10
C LEU A 58 -4.21 8.88 14.25
N ILE A 59 -5.28 9.60 13.92
CA ILE A 59 -5.18 10.77 13.04
C ILE A 59 -4.44 11.92 13.73
N ASP A 60 -4.68 12.14 15.01
CA ASP A 60 -4.04 13.22 15.74
C ASP A 60 -2.54 12.97 15.93
N GLN A 61 -2.14 11.73 16.16
CA GLN A 61 -0.73 11.33 16.17
C GLN A 61 -0.09 11.54 14.79
N LEU A 62 -0.77 11.17 13.70
CA LEU A 62 -0.24 11.34 12.33
C LEU A 62 -0.14 12.82 11.90
N LYS A 63 -1.00 13.71 12.41
CA LYS A 63 -0.92 15.16 12.15
C LYS A 63 0.37 15.79 12.68
N LEU A 64 1.05 15.17 13.64
CA LEU A 64 2.33 15.63 14.19
C LEU A 64 3.52 15.34 13.24
N ILE A 65 3.32 14.48 12.25
CA ILE A 65 4.33 14.10 11.26
C ILE A 65 4.18 15.02 10.03
N PRO A 66 5.28 15.41 9.34
CA PRO A 66 5.18 16.17 8.10
C PRO A 66 4.22 15.51 7.10
N LYS A 67 3.25 16.30 6.61
CA LYS A 67 2.19 15.83 5.70
C LYS A 67 2.78 15.13 4.46
N PRO A 68 2.28 13.94 4.08
CA PRO A 68 2.83 13.18 2.98
C PRO A 68 2.39 13.76 1.62
N ASP A 69 3.32 13.76 0.67
CA ASP A 69 2.97 13.83 -0.76
C ASP A 69 2.60 12.46 -1.30
N ILE A 70 3.22 11.40 -0.76
CA ILE A 70 3.03 10.00 -1.15
C ILE A 70 2.78 9.14 0.10
N ILE A 71 1.80 8.26 0.03
CA ILE A 71 1.64 7.17 1.00
C ILE A 71 1.92 5.84 0.31
N ILE A 72 2.80 5.04 0.88
CA ILE A 72 2.96 3.62 0.53
C ILE A 72 2.66 2.78 1.77
N ALA A 73 1.86 1.73 1.63
CA ALA A 73 1.39 0.93 2.75
C ALA A 73 1.49 -0.57 2.46
N SER A 74 1.98 -1.36 3.41
CA SER A 74 1.98 -2.84 3.36
C SER A 74 1.18 -3.42 4.54
N PRO A 75 -0.14 -3.16 4.63
CA PRO A 75 -0.95 -3.63 5.77
C PRO A 75 -0.88 -5.16 5.89
N PRO A 76 -0.97 -5.71 7.12
CA PRO A 76 -0.86 -7.14 7.37
C PRO A 76 -1.73 -8.00 6.44
N CYS A 77 -1.14 -9.04 5.85
CA CYS A 77 -1.77 -9.83 4.78
C CYS A 77 -2.45 -11.11 5.28
N GLU A 78 -2.19 -11.51 6.52
CA GLU A 78 -2.60 -12.80 7.09
C GLU A 78 -4.13 -12.96 7.18
N SER A 79 -4.85 -11.85 7.36
CA SER A 79 -6.31 -11.80 7.32
C SER A 79 -6.87 -12.13 5.93
N TRP A 80 -6.16 -11.70 4.89
CA TRP A 80 -6.69 -11.58 3.54
C TRP A 80 -6.19 -12.69 2.60
N SER A 81 -5.22 -13.47 3.08
CA SER A 81 -4.48 -14.44 2.29
C SER A 81 -5.34 -15.67 1.95
N ARG A 82 -5.30 -16.05 0.68
CA ARG A 82 -5.81 -17.34 0.18
C ARG A 82 -4.76 -18.44 0.19
N ALA A 83 -3.55 -18.20 0.69
CA ALA A 83 -2.47 -19.21 0.67
C ALA A 83 -2.88 -20.51 1.40
N ASP A 84 -3.81 -20.42 2.34
CA ASP A 84 -4.44 -21.55 3.01
C ASP A 84 -5.89 -21.73 2.51
N CYS A 85 -6.06 -21.99 1.20
CA CYS A 85 -7.35 -22.01 0.49
C CYS A 85 -8.48 -22.75 1.23
N SER A 86 -8.16 -23.85 1.93
CA SER A 86 -9.13 -24.69 2.63
C SER A 86 -9.61 -24.12 3.97
N LEU A 87 -8.91 -23.13 4.53
CA LEU A 87 -9.17 -22.56 5.86
C LEU A 87 -9.16 -21.01 5.84
N ALA A 88 -9.37 -20.41 4.68
CA ALA A 88 -9.55 -18.96 4.55
C ALA A 88 -10.85 -18.55 5.24
N ILE A 89 -10.82 -17.46 6.03
CA ILE A 89 -12.02 -16.99 6.72
C ILE A 89 -12.96 -16.24 5.77
N TRP A 90 -12.41 -15.51 4.81
CA TRP A 90 -13.16 -14.82 3.77
C TRP A 90 -13.57 -15.78 2.66
N LYS A 91 -14.88 -15.85 2.37
CA LYS A 91 -15.44 -16.50 1.18
C LYS A 91 -15.64 -15.50 0.06
N ASP A 92 -16.34 -14.41 0.36
CA ASP A 92 -16.51 -13.31 -0.58
C ASP A 92 -16.77 -11.96 0.10
N ILE A 93 -16.57 -10.89 -0.66
CA ILE A 93 -16.86 -9.51 -0.29
C ILE A 93 -17.51 -8.83 -1.49
N SER A 94 -18.74 -8.36 -1.30
CA SER A 94 -19.50 -7.60 -2.30
C SER A 94 -19.70 -6.14 -1.82
N LYS A 95 -20.46 -5.36 -2.60
CA LYS A 95 -20.85 -3.99 -2.20
C LYS A 95 -21.80 -3.94 -1.01
N THR A 96 -22.55 -5.02 -0.76
CA THR A 96 -23.65 -5.02 0.22
C THR A 96 -23.55 -6.13 1.25
N SER A 97 -22.63 -7.09 1.06
CA SER A 97 -22.51 -8.26 1.94
C SER A 97 -21.07 -8.73 2.05
N TRP A 98 -20.76 -9.30 3.22
CA TRP A 98 -19.55 -10.08 3.47
C TRP A 98 -19.94 -11.52 3.76
N GLU A 99 -19.21 -12.45 3.16
CA GLU A 99 -19.39 -13.88 3.38
C GLU A 99 -18.16 -14.45 4.07
N LEU A 100 -18.37 -15.03 5.25
CA LEU A 100 -17.32 -15.57 6.11
C LEU A 100 -17.56 -17.04 6.42
N ASN A 101 -16.47 -17.79 6.57
CA ASN A 101 -16.49 -19.09 7.20
C ASN A 101 -16.63 -18.93 8.72
N ASN A 102 -17.67 -19.54 9.27
CA ASN A 102 -18.00 -19.46 10.69
C ASN A 102 -17.36 -20.59 11.51
N TYR A 103 -17.61 -20.60 12.82
CA TYR A 103 -17.08 -21.60 13.74
C TYR A 103 -17.37 -23.06 13.33
N GLU A 104 -18.60 -23.34 12.87
CA GLU A 104 -19.00 -24.70 12.45
C GLU A 104 -18.24 -25.19 11.20
N PHE A 105 -17.92 -24.30 10.27
CA PHE A 105 -17.04 -24.64 9.14
C PHE A 105 -15.68 -25.13 9.65
N TYR A 106 -15.06 -24.42 10.59
CA TYR A 106 -13.74 -24.79 11.11
C TYR A 106 -13.74 -26.08 11.93
N LYS A 107 -14.88 -26.46 12.52
CA LYS A 107 -15.05 -27.77 13.18
C LYS A 107 -15.13 -28.93 12.20
N THR A 108 -15.86 -28.73 11.10
CA THR A 108 -16.26 -29.81 10.20
C THR A 108 -15.35 -29.98 8.99
N VAL A 109 -14.68 -28.92 8.54
CA VAL A 109 -13.83 -28.96 7.33
C VAL A 109 -12.68 -29.95 7.48
N GLU A 110 -12.53 -30.83 6.49
CA GLU A 110 -11.39 -31.75 6.44
C GLU A 110 -10.09 -31.01 6.11
N THR A 111 -9.01 -31.41 6.77
CA THR A 111 -7.69 -30.80 6.58
C THR A 111 -6.62 -31.88 6.59
N THR A 112 -5.50 -31.60 5.94
CA THR A 112 -4.30 -32.45 6.06
C THR A 112 -3.79 -32.43 7.50
N LYS A 113 -3.10 -33.51 7.92
CA LYS A 113 -2.65 -33.77 9.32
C LYS A 113 -1.90 -32.60 9.99
N ASN A 114 -1.31 -31.69 9.23
CA ASN A 114 -0.45 -30.63 9.75
C ASN A 114 -1.10 -29.24 9.79
N LYS A 115 -2.38 -29.10 9.42
CA LYS A 115 -3.07 -27.79 9.40
C LYS A 115 -3.91 -27.58 10.67
N LYS A 116 -3.66 -26.47 11.38
CA LYS A 116 -4.40 -26.09 12.59
C LYS A 116 -5.77 -25.50 12.24
N ARG A 117 -6.85 -26.10 12.76
CA ARG A 117 -8.23 -25.61 12.67
C ARG A 117 -8.56 -24.72 13.87
N ASP A 118 -8.00 -23.50 13.89
CA ASP A 118 -8.20 -22.56 15.00
C ASP A 118 -9.04 -21.37 14.54
N PHE A 119 -10.36 -21.46 14.78
CA PHE A 119 -11.30 -20.41 14.41
C PHE A 119 -10.96 -19.08 15.10
N TYR A 120 -10.74 -19.07 16.41
CA TYR A 120 -10.49 -17.83 17.15
C TYR A 120 -9.19 -17.15 16.71
N SER A 121 -8.14 -17.91 16.38
CA SER A 121 -6.94 -17.33 15.79
C SER A 121 -7.20 -16.71 14.41
N LYS A 122 -8.03 -17.35 13.57
CA LYS A 122 -8.43 -16.79 12.27
C LYS A 122 -9.29 -15.55 12.43
N GLU A 123 -10.18 -15.54 13.42
CA GLU A 123 -11.07 -14.43 13.74
C GLU A 123 -10.30 -13.21 14.26
N GLN A 124 -9.33 -13.41 15.17
CA GLN A 124 -8.44 -12.34 15.63
C GLN A 124 -7.68 -11.71 14.46
N LYS A 125 -7.15 -12.53 13.54
CA LYS A 125 -6.48 -12.04 12.33
C LYS A 125 -7.44 -11.30 11.41
N ARG A 126 -8.70 -11.77 11.28
CA ARG A 126 -9.75 -11.09 10.51
C ARG A 126 -9.96 -9.68 11.03
N VAL A 127 -10.27 -9.55 12.33
CA VAL A 127 -10.53 -8.27 12.99
C VAL A 127 -9.32 -7.33 12.88
N LEU A 128 -8.09 -7.83 13.09
CA LEU A 128 -6.88 -7.03 12.91
C LEU A 128 -6.70 -6.57 11.46
N GLY A 129 -6.98 -7.45 10.49
CA GLY A 129 -6.94 -7.11 9.07
C GLY A 129 -7.92 -6.00 8.72
N GLU A 130 -9.18 -6.14 9.11
CA GLU A 130 -10.22 -5.12 8.90
C GLU A 130 -9.81 -3.78 9.49
N SER A 131 -9.33 -3.81 10.74
CA SER A 131 -8.89 -2.60 11.45
C SER A 131 -7.72 -1.90 10.75
N THR A 132 -6.69 -2.63 10.31
CA THR A 132 -5.52 -2.04 9.64
C THR A 132 -5.80 -1.62 8.19
N ALA A 133 -6.59 -2.39 7.43
CA ALA A 133 -6.99 -2.00 6.08
C ALA A 133 -7.94 -0.79 6.10
N GLY A 134 -8.88 -0.74 7.04
CA GLY A 134 -9.79 0.38 7.21
C GLY A 134 -9.07 1.64 7.68
N ALA A 135 -8.11 1.52 8.58
CA ALA A 135 -7.25 2.63 8.96
C ALA A 135 -6.40 3.13 7.79
N THR A 136 -5.88 2.23 6.94
CA THR A 136 -5.16 2.62 5.72
C THR A 136 -6.04 3.47 4.81
N ALA A 137 -7.29 3.06 4.58
CA ALA A 137 -8.24 3.84 3.80
C ALA A 137 -8.58 5.19 4.46
N TYR A 138 -8.77 5.20 5.78
CA TYR A 138 -9.06 6.42 6.54
C TYR A 138 -7.91 7.43 6.49
N ILE A 139 -6.66 6.98 6.66
CA ILE A 139 -5.46 7.81 6.56
C ILE A 139 -5.37 8.42 5.15
N ILE A 140 -5.52 7.62 4.09
CA ILE A 140 -5.50 8.12 2.72
C ILE A 140 -6.59 9.19 2.52
N ASN A 141 -7.80 8.96 3.05
CA ASN A 141 -8.92 9.90 2.94
C ASN A 141 -8.68 11.21 3.71
N VAL A 142 -8.02 11.17 4.87
CA VAL A 142 -7.75 12.38 5.67
C VAL A 142 -6.59 13.18 5.07
N PHE A 143 -5.49 12.51 4.72
CA PHE A 143 -4.26 13.20 4.32
C PHE A 143 -4.22 13.53 2.82
N GLN A 144 -5.04 12.86 1.99
CA GLN A 144 -5.18 13.12 0.55
C GLN A 144 -3.81 13.24 -0.15
N PRO A 145 -2.95 12.20 -0.09
CA PRO A 145 -1.66 12.24 -0.78
C PRO A 145 -1.88 12.31 -2.29
N LYS A 146 -0.94 12.92 -3.02
CA LYS A 146 -0.98 12.98 -4.49
C LYS A 146 -0.95 11.57 -5.09
N VAL A 147 -0.19 10.68 -4.45
CA VAL A 147 -0.09 9.27 -4.83
C VAL A 147 -0.26 8.42 -3.58
N TRP A 148 -1.11 7.42 -3.66
CA TRP A 148 -1.16 6.35 -2.66
C TRP A 148 -0.91 5.00 -3.32
N ILE A 149 -0.25 4.11 -2.60
CA ILE A 149 0.12 2.77 -3.04
C ILE A 149 -0.09 1.81 -1.87
N ILE A 150 -0.80 0.70 -2.10
CA ILE A 150 -1.04 -0.35 -1.11
C ILE A 150 -0.51 -1.66 -1.68
N GLU A 151 0.45 -2.27 -1.01
CA GLU A 151 1.05 -3.55 -1.36
C GLU A 151 0.37 -4.70 -0.58
N ASN A 152 0.04 -5.77 -1.30
CA ASN A 152 -0.40 -7.03 -0.73
C ASN A 152 -0.26 -8.14 -1.78
N PRO A 153 -0.43 -9.43 -1.42
CA PRO A 153 -0.49 -10.50 -2.40
C PRO A 153 -1.57 -10.28 -3.47
N PHE A 154 -1.29 -10.72 -4.70
CA PHE A 154 -2.15 -10.47 -5.86
C PHE A 154 -3.62 -10.91 -5.66
N GLN A 155 -3.83 -12.07 -5.04
CA GLN A 155 -5.17 -12.66 -4.83
C GLN A 155 -5.81 -12.29 -3.47
N SER A 156 -5.26 -11.30 -2.78
CA SER A 156 -5.72 -10.89 -1.45
C SER A 156 -7.17 -10.36 -1.46
N PHE A 157 -7.97 -10.73 -0.44
CA PHE A 157 -9.33 -10.20 -0.26
C PHE A 157 -9.35 -8.71 0.15
N ILE A 158 -8.21 -8.17 0.60
CA ILE A 158 -8.08 -6.75 0.94
C ILE A 158 -8.51 -5.85 -0.22
N TRP A 159 -8.31 -6.28 -1.47
CA TRP A 159 -8.69 -5.51 -2.65
C TRP A 159 -10.20 -5.32 -2.78
N LYS A 160 -10.97 -6.36 -2.44
CA LYS A 160 -12.43 -6.27 -2.43
C LYS A 160 -12.90 -5.47 -1.23
N PHE A 161 -12.27 -5.65 -0.07
CA PHE A 161 -12.56 -4.89 1.13
C PHE A 161 -12.37 -3.38 0.93
N LEU A 162 -11.18 -2.95 0.48
CA LEU A 162 -10.90 -1.54 0.20
C LEU A 162 -11.85 -0.95 -0.85
N LYS A 163 -12.12 -1.69 -1.93
CA LYS A 163 -12.98 -1.22 -3.02
C LYS A 163 -14.45 -1.14 -2.62
N PHE A 164 -15.00 -2.18 -2.04
CA PHE A 164 -16.44 -2.31 -1.84
C PHE A 164 -16.92 -1.81 -0.49
N HIS A 165 -16.11 -1.96 0.56
CA HIS A 165 -16.47 -1.46 1.89
C HIS A 165 -16.01 -0.02 2.13
N HIS A 166 -14.76 0.30 1.78
CA HIS A 166 -14.21 1.66 1.99
C HIS A 166 -14.33 2.58 0.76
N ASN A 167 -14.92 2.10 -0.34
CA ASN A 167 -15.02 2.85 -1.60
C ASN A 167 -13.67 3.41 -2.12
N LEU A 168 -12.56 2.79 -1.72
CA LEU A 168 -11.23 3.19 -2.17
C LEU A 168 -10.94 2.53 -3.51
N ASN A 169 -11.18 3.26 -4.59
CA ASN A 169 -11.00 2.79 -5.95
C ASN A 169 -9.62 3.20 -6.50
N GLY A 170 -8.93 2.25 -7.11
CA GLY A 170 -7.65 2.43 -7.79
C GLY A 170 -7.37 1.34 -8.81
N ILE A 171 -6.13 1.35 -9.29
CA ILE A 171 -5.57 0.53 -10.34
C ILE A 171 -4.72 -0.58 -9.71
N LYS A 172 -4.94 -1.82 -10.13
CA LYS A 172 -4.11 -2.97 -9.72
C LYS A 172 -2.85 -3.03 -10.57
N ASN A 173 -1.69 -2.82 -9.96
CA ASN A 173 -0.39 -2.95 -10.62
C ASN A 173 0.27 -4.27 -10.20
N ASN A 174 0.07 -5.32 -10.99
CA ASN A 174 0.53 -6.66 -10.66
C ASN A 174 2.00 -6.86 -11.06
N THR A 175 2.75 -7.57 -10.23
CA THR A 175 4.15 -7.89 -10.47
C THR A 175 4.56 -9.19 -9.77
N TYR A 176 5.80 -9.61 -9.98
CA TYR A 176 6.46 -10.67 -9.24
C TYR A 176 7.78 -10.14 -8.70
N TYR A 177 8.13 -10.48 -7.46
CA TYR A 177 9.43 -10.10 -6.90
C TYR A 177 10.59 -10.65 -7.74
N SER A 178 10.44 -11.87 -8.26
CA SER A 178 11.41 -12.49 -9.18
C SER A 178 11.61 -11.74 -10.51
N SER A 179 10.66 -10.88 -10.93
CA SER A 179 10.85 -10.02 -12.11
C SER A 179 11.96 -9.00 -11.93
N TYR A 180 12.30 -8.69 -10.67
CA TYR A 180 13.30 -7.70 -10.27
C TYR A 180 14.55 -8.33 -9.65
N ASN A 181 14.41 -9.45 -8.93
CA ASN A 181 15.54 -10.14 -8.34
C ASN A 181 15.28 -11.66 -8.25
N LYS A 182 16.12 -12.46 -8.90
CA LYS A 182 16.01 -13.93 -8.95
C LYS A 182 16.16 -14.61 -7.59
N GLU A 183 16.77 -13.95 -6.62
CA GLU A 183 16.91 -14.45 -5.24
C GLU A 183 15.59 -14.42 -4.47
N PHE A 184 14.57 -13.74 -5.00
CA PHE A 184 13.25 -13.69 -4.41
C PHE A 184 12.33 -14.74 -5.03
N SER A 185 11.35 -15.15 -4.23
CA SER A 185 10.31 -16.07 -4.69
C SER A 185 9.49 -15.52 -5.86
N VAL A 186 8.87 -16.42 -6.61
CA VAL A 186 7.91 -16.12 -7.69
C VAL A 186 6.54 -15.67 -7.16
N LYS A 187 6.49 -15.08 -5.97
CA LYS A 187 5.25 -14.67 -5.31
C LYS A 187 4.56 -13.57 -6.14
N PRO A 188 3.30 -13.78 -6.56
CA PRO A 188 2.53 -12.76 -7.24
C PRO A 188 2.09 -11.69 -6.23
N THR A 189 2.43 -10.44 -6.52
CA THR A 189 2.14 -9.28 -5.67
C THR A 189 1.37 -8.24 -6.47
N CYS A 190 0.54 -7.45 -5.79
CA CYS A 190 -0.17 -6.32 -6.37
C CYS A 190 0.14 -5.04 -5.58
N PHE A 191 0.39 -3.97 -6.31
CA PHE A 191 0.45 -2.61 -5.79
C PHE A 191 -0.81 -1.87 -6.25
N TYR A 192 -1.79 -1.74 -5.36
CA TYR A 192 -3.02 -1.01 -5.61
C TYR A 192 -2.79 0.49 -5.45
N SER A 193 -3.09 1.30 -6.46
CA SER A 193 -2.72 2.72 -6.45
C SER A 193 -3.73 3.59 -7.20
N ASN A 194 -3.80 4.89 -6.89
CA ASN A 194 -4.51 5.85 -7.73
C ASN A 194 -3.84 6.13 -9.08
N ILE A 195 -2.64 5.58 -9.31
CA ILE A 195 -1.93 5.71 -10.58
C ILE A 195 -1.48 4.36 -11.14
N ASN A 196 -1.23 4.31 -12.44
CA ASN A 196 -0.59 3.16 -13.07
C ASN A 196 0.92 3.21 -12.79
N LEU A 197 1.50 2.17 -12.20
CA LEU A 197 2.91 2.13 -11.83
C LEU A 197 3.81 1.55 -12.92
N ASN A 198 3.25 1.01 -14.01
CA ASN A 198 3.98 0.41 -15.15
C ASN A 198 5.06 -0.61 -14.73
N LEU A 199 4.76 -1.43 -13.72
CA LEU A 199 5.70 -2.41 -13.18
C LEU A 199 5.95 -3.57 -14.15
N LYS A 200 7.14 -4.17 -14.06
CA LYS A 200 7.45 -5.43 -14.76
C LYS A 200 6.52 -6.52 -14.25
N ASN A 201 5.78 -7.14 -15.15
CA ASN A 201 4.76 -8.15 -14.81
C ASN A 201 5.05 -9.54 -15.42
N LYS A 202 6.13 -9.68 -16.20
CA LYS A 202 6.54 -10.98 -16.74
C LYS A 202 7.13 -11.84 -15.63
N ARG A 203 6.47 -12.97 -15.34
CA ARG A 203 6.96 -13.97 -14.38
C ARG A 203 8.33 -14.48 -14.83
N LYS A 204 9.31 -14.42 -13.94
CA LYS A 204 10.65 -14.98 -14.13
C LYS A 204 10.90 -16.11 -13.13
N PRO A 205 11.80 -17.07 -13.42
CA PRO A 205 12.29 -18.01 -12.43
C PRO A 205 12.79 -17.27 -11.18
N GLY A 206 12.56 -17.84 -10.01
CA GLY A 206 12.94 -17.26 -8.74
C GLY A 206 13.29 -18.33 -7.71
N ASN A 207 13.82 -17.91 -6.58
CA ASN A 207 14.26 -18.81 -5.53
C ASN A 207 13.06 -19.41 -4.76
N ALA A 208 12.83 -20.72 -4.90
CA ALA A 208 11.76 -21.42 -4.19
C ALA A 208 12.03 -21.50 -2.67
N GLU A 209 13.30 -21.57 -2.27
CA GLU A 209 13.73 -21.69 -0.87
C GLU A 209 13.50 -20.41 -0.08
N HIS A 210 13.57 -19.25 -0.73
CA HIS A 210 13.24 -17.96 -0.14
C HIS A 210 11.85 -17.99 0.52
N TYR A 211 10.88 -18.70 -0.07
CA TYR A 211 9.54 -18.83 0.49
C TYR A 211 9.38 -20.02 1.44
N SER A 212 10.00 -21.17 1.14
CA SER A 212 9.78 -22.40 1.91
C SER A 212 10.63 -22.51 3.19
N LYS A 213 11.82 -21.89 3.21
CA LYS A 213 12.78 -21.94 4.33
C LYS A 213 12.98 -20.58 5.01
N GLY A 214 12.50 -19.51 4.41
CA GLY A 214 12.66 -18.16 4.95
C GLY A 214 11.82 -17.89 6.19
N SER A 215 12.37 -17.13 7.14
CA SER A 215 11.59 -16.55 8.24
C SER A 215 10.47 -15.64 7.72
N TYR A 216 9.48 -15.31 8.54
CA TYR A 216 8.44 -14.35 8.14
C TYR A 216 9.07 -13.03 7.62
N TYR A 217 10.08 -12.55 8.33
CA TYR A 217 10.88 -11.39 7.98
C TYR A 217 11.52 -11.49 6.59
N GLN A 218 12.17 -12.61 6.27
CA GLN A 218 12.77 -12.82 4.95
C GLN A 218 11.69 -12.89 3.86
N ARG A 219 10.56 -13.55 4.13
CA ARG A 219 9.47 -13.73 3.16
C ARG A 219 8.70 -12.43 2.88
N SER A 220 8.72 -11.46 3.80
CA SER A 220 8.10 -10.15 3.62
C SER A 220 8.99 -9.14 2.90
N MET A 221 10.29 -9.43 2.73
CA MET A 221 11.22 -8.54 2.05
C MET A 221 10.73 -8.18 0.65
N ILE A 222 10.92 -6.92 0.29
CA ILE A 222 10.60 -6.39 -1.04
C ILE A 222 11.92 -6.11 -1.77
N PRO A 223 12.10 -6.58 -3.02
CA PRO A 223 13.31 -6.30 -3.77
C PRO A 223 13.60 -4.80 -3.88
N LYS A 224 14.81 -4.37 -3.50
CA LYS A 224 15.24 -2.96 -3.60
C LYS A 224 15.06 -2.39 -5.01
N GLU A 225 15.36 -3.19 -6.04
CA GLU A 225 15.21 -2.77 -7.44
C GLU A 225 13.74 -2.61 -7.88
N LEU A 226 12.81 -3.35 -7.27
CA LEU A 226 11.37 -3.12 -7.47
C LEU A 226 10.97 -1.78 -6.87
N ILE A 227 11.43 -1.46 -5.65
CA ILE A 227 11.11 -0.19 -4.99
C ILE A 227 11.66 0.99 -5.79
N LYS A 228 12.91 0.91 -6.27
CA LYS A 228 13.49 1.95 -7.11
C LYS A 228 12.71 2.18 -8.41
N ASP A 229 12.33 1.12 -9.11
CA ASP A 229 11.56 1.20 -10.36
C ASP A 229 10.16 1.79 -10.11
N LEU A 230 9.51 1.35 -9.03
CA LEU A 230 8.23 1.91 -8.57
C LEU A 230 8.34 3.42 -8.34
N PHE A 231 9.30 3.88 -7.55
CA PHE A 231 9.43 5.31 -7.24
C PHE A 231 9.93 6.14 -8.44
N LEU A 232 10.73 5.55 -9.34
CA LEU A 232 11.06 6.20 -10.61
C LEU A 232 9.79 6.52 -11.41
N ASN A 233 8.89 5.54 -11.57
CA ASN A 233 7.62 5.72 -12.28
C ASN A 233 6.71 6.73 -11.56
N VAL A 234 6.64 6.69 -10.23
CA VAL A 234 5.89 7.68 -9.44
C VAL A 234 6.42 9.10 -9.69
N PHE A 235 7.74 9.31 -9.62
CA PHE A 235 8.32 10.64 -9.82
C PHE A 235 8.14 11.15 -11.25
N VAL A 236 8.22 10.27 -12.27
CA VAL A 236 7.90 10.63 -13.65
C VAL A 236 6.45 11.11 -13.77
N GLN A 237 5.51 10.44 -13.12
CA GLN A 237 4.10 10.83 -13.18
C GLN A 237 3.79 12.09 -12.42
N LEU A 238 4.36 12.28 -11.22
CA LEU A 238 4.25 13.53 -10.48
C LEU A 238 4.77 14.73 -11.30
N LYS A 239 5.88 14.55 -12.03
CA LYS A 239 6.39 15.57 -12.95
C LYS A 239 5.39 15.86 -14.07
N LYS A 240 4.84 14.84 -14.73
CA LYS A 240 3.80 15.01 -15.78
C LYS A 240 2.58 15.77 -15.26
N ILE A 241 2.03 15.38 -14.10
CA ILE A 241 0.90 16.05 -13.45
C ILE A 241 1.23 17.53 -13.17
N SER A 242 2.46 17.81 -12.72
CA SER A 242 2.91 19.17 -12.43
C SER A 242 3.08 20.05 -13.68
N VAL A 243 3.41 19.46 -14.84
CA VAL A 243 3.53 20.17 -16.11
C VAL A 243 2.15 20.48 -16.68
N LEU A 244 1.28 19.46 -16.75
CA LEU A 244 -0.09 19.60 -17.26
C LEU A 244 -0.91 20.64 -16.46
N SER A 245 -0.76 20.66 -15.14
CA SER A 245 -1.44 21.66 -14.30
C SER A 245 -0.98 23.09 -14.57
N LYS A 246 0.32 23.30 -14.86
CA LYS A 246 0.85 24.62 -15.23
C LYS A 246 0.35 25.06 -16.60
N GLU A 247 0.36 24.15 -17.58
CA GLU A 247 -0.14 24.42 -18.94
C GLU A 247 -1.63 24.78 -18.90
N TYR A 248 -2.43 24.00 -18.17
CA TYR A 248 -3.85 24.29 -17.96
C TYR A 248 -4.07 25.67 -17.33
N THR A 249 -3.34 25.98 -16.25
CA THR A 249 -3.44 27.28 -15.57
C THR A 249 -3.06 28.44 -16.50
N LYS A 250 -1.98 28.26 -17.29
CA LYS A 250 -1.53 29.26 -18.25
C LYS A 250 -2.59 29.53 -19.33
N ASN A 251 -3.16 28.45 -19.89
CA ASN A 251 -4.20 28.54 -20.92
C ASN A 251 -5.51 29.11 -20.36
N TYR A 252 -5.87 28.79 -19.11
CA TYR A 252 -7.04 29.36 -18.46
C TYR A 252 -6.88 30.88 -18.27
N ILE A 253 -5.72 31.33 -17.77
CA ILE A 253 -5.43 32.75 -17.56
C ILE A 253 -5.38 33.53 -18.88
N SER A 254 -4.77 32.97 -19.93
CA SER A 254 -4.75 33.64 -21.25
C SER A 254 -6.17 33.81 -21.80
N ASN A 255 -7.00 32.77 -21.70
CA ASN A 255 -8.36 32.81 -22.20
C ASN A 255 -9.30 33.69 -21.36
N SER A 256 -9.04 33.87 -20.06
CA SER A 256 -9.79 34.83 -19.23
C SER A 256 -9.40 36.28 -19.53
N LEU A 257 -8.12 36.56 -19.74
CA LEU A 257 -7.63 37.90 -20.08
C LEU A 257 -8.12 38.37 -21.46
N GLU A 258 -8.23 37.48 -22.44
CA GLU A 258 -8.84 37.80 -23.75
C GLU A 258 -10.33 38.14 -23.62
N LYS A 259 -11.07 37.48 -22.73
CA LYS A 259 -12.50 37.77 -22.50
C LYS A 259 -12.73 39.11 -21.81
N ASP A 260 -11.87 39.48 -20.86
CA ASP A 260 -11.99 40.76 -20.16
C ASP A 260 -11.63 41.95 -21.06
N GLN A 261 -10.75 41.79 -22.05
CA GLN A 261 -10.44 42.83 -23.05
C GLN A 261 -11.57 43.07 -24.06
N ILE A 262 -12.42 42.09 -24.32
CA ILE A 262 -13.58 42.24 -25.22
C ILE A 262 -14.73 42.99 -24.53
N SER A 263 -14.79 43.00 -23.19
CA SER A 263 -15.86 43.65 -22.42
C SER A 263 -15.66 45.16 -22.14
N LEU A 264 -14.53 45.73 -22.57
CA LEU A 264 -14.18 47.15 -22.35
C LEU A 264 -14.45 48.05 -23.57
N PHE A 265 -15.10 47.52 -24.60
CA PHE A 265 -15.41 48.23 -25.85
C PHE A 265 -16.91 48.29 -26.21
N ASP A 266 -17.81 47.98 -25.27
CA ASP A 266 -19.26 48.21 -25.40
C ASP A 266 -19.75 49.33 -24.48
#